data_AF-A0A950L6I6-F1
#
_entry.id   AF-A0A950L6I6-F1
#
_cell.length_a   1.000
_cell.length_b   1.000
_cell.length_c   1.000
_cell.angle_alpha   90.00
_cell.angle_beta   90.00
_cell.angle_gamma   90.00
#
_symmetry.space_group_name_H-M   'P 1'
#
loop_
_entity.id
_entity.type
_entity.pdbx_description
1 polymer ?
#
loop_
_entity_poly.entity_id
_entity_poly.type
_entity_poly.pdbx_seq_one_letter_code
_entity_poly.pdbx_strand_id
1 'polypeptide(L)' 'GFISTQLHRAIGESPTYLNYAVWETTAHFRAAFTHPEFVAKLSAYPSSAIASPHLFQKVAVPGICVA' A
#
# COMPACT_ATOMS: atom_id res chain seq x y z
N GLY A 1 -6.94 13.23 1.73
CA GLY A 1 -5.87 12.64 0.90
C GLY A 1 -5.79 11.13 1.08
N PHE A 2 -5.28 10.67 2.23
CA PHE A 2 -5.40 9.26 2.64
C PHE A 2 -6.85 8.94 3.00
N ILE A 3 -7.37 7.79 2.56
CA ILE A 3 -8.74 7.35 2.85
C ILE A 3 -8.71 6.22 3.88
N SER A 4 -8.01 5.12 3.56
CA SER A 4 -7.94 3.95 4.43
C SER A 4 -6.74 3.07 4.09
N THR A 5 -6.38 2.20 5.02
CA THR A 5 -5.43 1.12 4.76
C THR A 5 -5.87 -0.14 5.48
N GLN A 6 -5.64 -1.28 4.86
CA GLN A 6 -5.78 -2.59 5.48
C GLN A 6 -4.51 -3.40 5.25
N LEU A 7 -3.88 -3.84 6.33
CA LEU A 7 -2.77 -4.79 6.28
C LEU A 7 -3.32 -6.21 6.32
N HIS A 8 -2.92 -7.02 5.35
CA HIS A 8 -3.22 -8.43 5.27
C HIS A 8 -1.93 -9.22 5.47
N ARG A 9 -2.05 -10.38 6.11
CA ARG A 9 -0.97 -11.35 6.23
C ARG A 9 -1.37 -12.60 5.46
N ALA A 10 -0.44 -13.17 4.69
CA ALA A 10 -0.65 -14.42 3.99
C ALA A 10 -0.90 -15.57 4.96
N ILE A 11 -1.73 -16.52 4.53
CA ILE A 11 -1.99 -17.75 5.26
C ILE A 11 -0.91 -18.77 4.87
N GLY A 12 -0.23 -19.35 5.85
CA GLY A 12 0.82 -20.35 5.66
C GLY A 12 2.18 -19.92 6.21
N GLU A 13 3.17 -20.77 5.97
CA GLU A 13 4.50 -20.67 6.58
C GLU A 13 5.37 -19.55 5.98
N SER A 14 5.03 -19.04 4.79
CA SER A 14 5.78 -17.94 4.15
C SER A 14 5.21 -16.59 4.60
N PRO A 15 5.94 -15.80 5.40
CA PRO A 15 5.45 -14.52 5.92
C PRO A 15 5.43 -13.46 4.81
N THR A 16 4.31 -13.37 4.10
CA THR A 16 4.04 -12.30 3.12
C THR A 16 2.97 -11.36 3.66
N TYR A 17 3.13 -10.06 3.43
CA TYR A 17 2.16 -9.04 3.84
C TYR A 17 1.71 -8.20 2.65
N LEU A 18 0.42 -7.85 2.60
CA LEU A 18 -0.16 -6.93 1.62
C LEU A 18 -0.78 -5.75 2.34
N ASN A 19 -0.20 -4.57 2.16
CA ASN A 19 -0.82 -3.31 2.56
C ASN A 19 -1.64 -2.74 1.40
N TYR A 20 -2.97 -2.74 1.53
CA TYR A 20 -3.87 -2.13 0.54
C TYR A 20 -4.30 -0.76 1.06
N ALA A 21 -3.72 0.31 0.50
CA ALA A 21 -4.01 1.69 0.88
C ALA A 21 -4.80 2.42 -0.20
N VAL A 22 -5.88 3.08 0.19
CA VAL A 22 -6.74 3.87 -0.68
C VAL A 22 -6.44 5.35 -0.46
N TRP A 23 -6.25 6.08 -1.57
CA TRP A 23 -5.97 7.51 -1.58
C TRP A 23 -6.94 8.21 -2.52
N GLU A 24 -7.32 9.44 -2.18
CA GLU A 24 -8.20 10.28 -2.99
C GLU A 24 -7.60 10.59 -4.36
N THR A 25 -6.29 10.89 -4.41
CA THR A 25 -5.57 11.20 -5.67
C THR A 25 -4.10 10.77 -5.61
N THR A 26 -3.49 10.61 -6.78
CA THR A 26 -2.05 10.33 -6.91
C THR A 26 -1.18 11.49 -6.42
N ALA A 27 -1.69 12.73 -6.46
CA ALA A 27 -0.99 13.91 -5.93
C ALA A 27 -0.86 13.86 -4.40
N HIS A 28 -1.95 13.51 -3.70
CA HIS A 28 -1.92 13.31 -2.25
C HIS A 28 -0.98 12.16 -1.84
N PHE A 29 -1.01 11.05 -2.59
CA PHE A 29 -0.08 9.94 -2.39
C PHE A 29 1.38 10.41 -2.52
N ARG A 30 1.71 11.11 -3.63
CA ARG A 30 3.07 11.59 -3.87
C ARG A 30 3.55 12.50 -2.74
N ALA A 31 2.73 13.47 -2.34
CA ALA A 31 3.08 14.40 -1.25
C ALA A 31 3.40 13.67 0.06
N ALA A 32 2.62 12.65 0.42
CA ALA A 32 2.86 11.84 1.61
C ALA A 32 4.16 11.02 1.51
N PHE A 33 4.40 10.36 0.36
CA PHE A 33 5.58 9.52 0.16
C PHE A 33 6.88 10.30 -0.03
N THR A 34 6.82 11.61 -0.29
CA THR A 34 7.98 12.51 -0.26
C THR A 34 8.15 13.23 1.08
N HIS A 35 7.25 13.04 2.04
CA HIS A 35 7.30 13.72 3.33
C HIS A 35 8.44 13.14 4.21
N PRO A 36 9.32 13.97 4.81
CA PRO A 36 10.48 13.49 5.56
C PRO A 36 10.12 12.54 6.71
N GLU A 37 9.05 12.84 7.45
CA GLU A 37 8.60 11.96 8.55
C GLU A 37 8.15 10.59 8.06
N PHE A 38 7.55 10.52 6.86
CA PHE A 38 7.13 9.25 6.27
C PHE A 38 8.34 8.43 5.83
N VAL A 39 9.28 9.08 5.14
CA VAL A 39 10.55 8.45 4.72
C VAL A 39 11.33 7.91 5.92
N ALA A 40 11.37 8.65 7.02
CA ALA A 40 12.04 8.21 8.24
C ALA A 40 11.48 6.90 8.81
N LYS A 41 10.18 6.61 8.62
CA LYS A 41 9.56 5.35 9.08
C LYS A 41 10.04 4.13 8.32
N LEU A 42 10.59 4.27 7.12
CA LEU A 42 11.14 3.14 6.36
C LEU A 42 12.28 2.44 7.12
N SER A 43 13.02 3.17 7.96
CA SER A 43 14.06 2.60 8.82
C SER A 43 13.55 1.63 9.88
N ALA A 44 12.25 1.63 10.17
CA ALA A 44 11.63 0.69 11.11
C ALA A 44 11.38 -0.70 10.50
N TYR A 45 11.55 -0.86 9.19
CA TYR A 45 11.40 -2.16 8.56
C TYR A 45 12.60 -3.06 8.90
N PRO A 46 12.39 -4.35 9.20
CA PRO A 46 13.48 -5.29 9.36
C PRO A 46 14.39 -5.30 8.13
N SER A 47 15.69 -5.48 8.31
CA SER A 47 16.64 -5.55 7.19
C SER A 47 16.37 -6.71 6.23
N SER A 48 15.64 -7.75 6.68
CA SER A 48 15.19 -8.87 5.87
C SER A 48 13.93 -8.58 5.04
N ALA A 49 13.25 -7.46 5.29
CA ALA A 49 12.01 -7.13 4.60
C ALA A 49 12.33 -6.57 3.20
N ILE A 50 11.74 -7.21 2.18
CA ILE A 50 11.75 -6.70 0.80
C ILE A 50 10.37 -6.10 0.51
N ALA A 51 10.32 -4.81 0.25
CA ALA A 51 9.08 -4.09 -0.08
C ALA A 51 9.00 -3.79 -1.59
N SER A 52 7.84 -4.04 -2.19
CA SER A 52 7.59 -3.80 -3.62
C SER A 52 6.29 -3.02 -3.84
N PRO A 53 6.28 -1.71 -3.53
CA PRO A 53 5.07 -0.88 -3.61
C PRO A 53 4.69 -0.57 -5.06
N HIS A 54 3.39 -0.60 -5.36
CA HIS A 54 2.83 -0.29 -6.67
C HIS A 54 1.56 0.55 -6.52
N LEU A 55 1.34 1.46 -7.48
CA LEU A 55 0.08 2.18 -7.61
C LEU A 55 -0.82 1.46 -8.60
N PHE A 56 -2.06 1.21 -8.20
CA PHE A 56 -3.06 0.54 -9.01
C PHE A 56 -4.27 1.44 -9.21
N GLN A 57 -4.90 1.32 -10.37
CA GLN A 57 -6.23 1.84 -10.62
C GLN A 57 -7.22 0.68 -10.54
N LYS A 58 -8.33 0.89 -9.84
CA LYS A 58 -9.40 -0.11 -9.82
C LYS A 58 -10.03 -0.21 -11.21
N VAL A 59 -10.30 -1.44 -11.64
CA VAL A 59 -10.92 -1.76 -12.91
C VAL A 59 -12.22 -2.52 -12.61
N ALA A 60 -13.32 -2.08 -13.21
CA ALA A 60 -14.57 -2.81 -13.14
C ALA A 60 -14.50 -4.03 -14.05
N VAL A 61 -14.95 -5.18 -13.55
CA VAL A 61 -15.06 -6.41 -14.34
C VAL A 61 -16.53 -6.84 -14.32
N PRO A 62 -17.23 -6.83 -15.48
CA PRO A 62 -18.65 -7.14 -15.56
C PRO A 62 -19.01 -8.46 -14.85
N GLY A 63 -19.98 -8.40 -13.93
CA GLY A 63 -20.45 -9.55 -13.15
C GLY A 63 -19.53 -10.00 -12.01
N ILE A 64 -18.37 -9.36 -11.80
CA ILE A 64 -17.40 -9.75 -10.77
C ILE A 64 -17.16 -8.63 -9.77
N CYS A 65 -16.79 -7.42 -10.25
CA CYS A 65 -16.52 -6.29 -9.37
C CYS A 65 -16.82 -4.95 -10.04
N VAL A 66 -17.15 -3.98 -9.19
CA VAL A 66 -17.19 -2.57 -9.54
C VAL A 66 -15.85 -1.92 -9.19
N ALA A 67 -15.49 -0.85 -9.91
CA ALA A 67 -14.36 -0.01 -9.55
C ALA A 67 -14.69 0.82 -8.30
#